data_AF-A0AA36DR68-F1
#
_entry.id   AF-A0AA36DR68-F1
#
_cell.length_a   1.000
_cell.length_b   1.000
_cell.length_c   1.000
_cell.angle_alpha   90.00
_cell.angle_beta   90.00
_cell.angle_gamma   90.00
#
_symmetry.space_group_name_H-M   'P 1'
#
loop_
_entity.id
_entity.type
_entity.pdbx_description
1 polymer ?
#
loop_
_entity_poly.entity_id
_entity_poly.type
_entity_poly.pdbx_seq_one_letter_code
_entity_poly.pdbx_strand_id
1 'polypeptide(L)'
;MDGALQGVQQNINASGLGIQNIRSGVGTVAVYVRFFNLTGTDVDVIWINEEGRGIRYGQLKKSQYLDINTYEGHPWIFRESGVGDLLIGQPGRITVYFPKRENINVINRVCVLITFPLMSLRDWAVRAVANLVEIAPDALLTLPLPASQIRVVQNLLVHRLQYVSMFEPNPLVGRRLRATVRRYMSPPAALPAVPHIFGDNAHYAHEQEHPDDAEENQENQEN
;
A
#
# COMPACT_ATOMS: atom_id res chain seq x y z
N MET A 1 28.33 25.95 -0.59
CA MET A 1 28.42 25.33 -1.93
C MET A 1 28.22 23.83 -1.74
N ASP A 2 27.15 23.44 -1.05
CA ASP A 2 25.75 23.32 -1.55
C ASP A 2 25.66 22.08 -2.43
N GLY A 3 24.84 21.07 -2.20
CA GLY A 3 23.73 20.87 -1.28
C GLY A 3 22.88 19.70 -1.84
N ALA A 4 22.36 18.87 -0.95
CA ALA A 4 21.15 18.05 -1.06
C ALA A 4 20.95 17.07 -2.26
N LEU A 5 20.87 15.78 -1.88
CA LEU A 5 19.73 14.85 -2.09
C LEU A 5 18.88 15.02 -3.35
N GLN A 6 18.71 13.94 -4.13
CA GLN A 6 17.38 13.36 -4.40
C GLN A 6 17.45 12.06 -5.20
N GLY A 7 17.25 10.94 -4.49
CA GLY A 7 16.73 9.73 -5.10
C GLY A 7 15.27 9.96 -5.47
N VAL A 8 14.97 10.10 -6.76
CA VAL A 8 13.60 10.13 -7.27
C VAL A 8 13.59 9.43 -8.62
N GLN A 9 13.22 8.16 -8.62
CA GLN A 9 12.64 7.52 -9.80
C GLN A 9 11.34 6.85 -9.38
N GLN A 10 10.42 7.69 -8.91
CA GLN A 10 9.01 7.32 -8.71
C GLN A 10 8.21 7.96 -9.83
N ASN A 11 8.00 7.21 -10.91
CA ASN A 11 6.87 7.45 -11.79
C ASN A 11 6.03 6.17 -11.68
N ILE A 12 4.80 6.24 -11.13
CA ILE A 12 3.93 5.08 -10.88
C ILE A 12 2.48 5.31 -11.37
N ASN A 13 1.95 4.40 -12.22
CA ASN A 13 0.58 4.12 -12.68
C ASN A 13 0.52 3.41 -14.05
N ALA A 14 0.05 2.16 -14.05
CA ALA A 14 -1.23 1.83 -14.67
C ALA A 14 -2.08 1.06 -13.63
N SER A 15 -2.96 1.80 -12.96
CA SER A 15 -4.08 1.30 -12.14
C SER A 15 -3.80 0.70 -10.75
N GLY A 16 -2.64 0.96 -10.13
CA GLY A 16 -2.38 0.57 -8.73
C GLY A 16 -1.27 -0.46 -8.52
N LEU A 17 -0.51 -0.76 -9.57
CA LEU A 17 0.48 -1.84 -9.58
C LEU A 17 1.85 -1.48 -8.98
N GLY A 18 2.14 -0.22 -8.62
CA GLY A 18 3.47 0.17 -8.15
C GLY A 18 4.57 0.07 -9.23
N ILE A 19 4.20 -0.29 -10.46
CA ILE A 19 5.09 -0.64 -11.56
C ILE A 19 4.62 0.16 -12.79
N GLN A 20 5.48 1.01 -13.36
CA GLN A 20 5.19 1.80 -14.56
C GLN A 20 5.88 1.28 -15.80
N ASN A 21 5.29 1.63 -16.95
CA ASN A 21 5.88 1.43 -18.28
C ASN A 21 6.18 -0.04 -18.61
N ILE A 22 5.47 -0.97 -17.98
CA ILE A 22 5.51 -2.39 -18.32
C ILE A 22 4.29 -2.73 -19.16
N ARG A 23 4.55 -3.28 -20.34
CA ARG A 23 3.56 -3.84 -21.27
C ARG A 23 4.21 -4.94 -22.08
N SER A 24 3.39 -5.82 -22.63
CA SER A 24 3.87 -6.81 -23.59
C SER A 24 4.29 -6.14 -24.89
N GLY A 25 5.37 -6.62 -25.48
CA GLY A 25 5.71 -6.39 -26.89
C GLY A 25 5.05 -7.44 -27.79
N VAL A 26 5.30 -7.32 -29.09
CA VAL A 26 4.85 -8.33 -30.06
C VAL A 26 5.47 -9.68 -29.72
N GLY A 27 4.63 -10.70 -29.50
CA GLY A 27 5.06 -12.05 -29.17
C GLY A 27 5.64 -12.77 -30.38
N THR A 28 6.97 -12.78 -30.53
CA THR A 28 7.65 -13.41 -31.67
C THR A 28 8.31 -14.75 -31.32
N VAL A 29 8.77 -14.90 -30.08
CA VAL A 29 9.48 -16.10 -29.61
C VAL A 29 8.68 -16.78 -28.52
N ALA A 30 8.19 -17.99 -28.77
CA ALA A 30 7.43 -18.77 -27.79
C ALA A 30 8.33 -19.30 -26.66
N VAL A 31 7.82 -19.23 -25.43
CA VAL A 31 8.45 -19.71 -24.20
C VAL A 31 7.42 -20.44 -23.35
N TYR A 32 7.82 -21.55 -22.74
CA TYR A 32 6.95 -22.39 -21.92
C TYR A 32 7.34 -22.24 -20.45
N VAL A 33 6.35 -21.92 -19.61
CA VAL A 33 6.60 -21.65 -18.19
C VAL A 33 5.62 -22.41 -17.31
N ARG A 34 6.06 -22.78 -16.11
CA ARG A 34 5.24 -23.37 -15.04
C ARG A 34 5.29 -22.45 -13.85
N PHE A 35 4.16 -21.86 -13.50
CA PHE A 35 4.02 -21.12 -12.26
C PHE A 35 3.55 -22.07 -11.17
N PHE A 36 4.29 -22.17 -10.07
CA PHE A 36 3.98 -23.08 -8.97
C PHE A 36 3.72 -22.28 -7.69
N ASN A 37 2.57 -22.49 -7.05
CA ASN A 37 2.24 -21.80 -5.81
C ASN A 37 2.82 -22.53 -4.59
N LEU A 38 3.83 -21.94 -3.94
CA LEU A 38 4.38 -22.41 -2.67
C LEU A 38 3.87 -21.62 -1.46
N THR A 39 2.96 -20.67 -1.64
CA THR A 39 2.35 -19.96 -0.52
C THR A 39 1.27 -20.81 0.15
N GLY A 40 0.83 -20.37 1.32
CA GLY A 40 -0.34 -20.94 1.99
C GLY A 40 -1.67 -20.35 1.53
N THR A 41 -1.67 -19.44 0.55
CA THR A 41 -2.83 -18.66 0.12
C THR A 41 -3.07 -18.83 -1.38
N ASP A 42 -4.26 -18.41 -1.84
CA ASP A 42 -4.58 -18.42 -3.25
C ASP A 42 -3.81 -17.33 -3.99
N VAL A 43 -3.36 -17.63 -5.20
CA VAL A 43 -2.52 -16.74 -6.00
C VAL A 43 -3.15 -16.49 -7.37
N ASP A 44 -3.34 -15.23 -7.71
CA ASP A 44 -3.73 -14.83 -9.05
C ASP A 44 -2.47 -14.64 -9.92
N VAL A 45 -2.45 -15.34 -11.06
CA VAL A 45 -1.41 -15.23 -12.09
C VAL A 45 -1.90 -14.26 -13.15
N ILE A 46 -1.16 -13.17 -13.35
CA ILE A 46 -1.63 -12.03 -14.15
C ILE A 46 -0.58 -11.68 -15.21
N TRP A 47 -1.04 -11.65 -16.45
CA TRP A 47 -0.27 -11.16 -17.60
C TRP A 47 -0.51 -9.67 -17.79
N ILE A 48 0.52 -8.88 -18.08
CA ILE A 48 0.35 -7.48 -18.49
C ILE A 48 0.36 -7.40 -20.01
N ASN A 49 -0.78 -7.09 -20.60
CA ASN A 49 -0.96 -7.08 -22.05
C ASN A 49 -0.26 -5.90 -22.75
N GLU A 50 -0.47 -5.76 -24.05
CA GLU A 50 0.13 -4.76 -24.92
C GLU A 50 -0.29 -3.33 -24.56
N GLU A 51 -1.48 -3.14 -24.00
CA GLU A 51 -1.93 -1.83 -23.48
C GLU A 51 -1.45 -1.54 -22.04
N GLY A 52 -0.67 -2.45 -21.43
CA GLY A 52 -0.24 -2.31 -20.04
C GLY A 52 -1.33 -2.70 -19.02
N ARG A 53 -2.40 -3.37 -19.46
CA ARG A 53 -3.50 -3.81 -18.59
C ARG A 53 -3.24 -5.22 -18.06
N GLY A 54 -3.51 -5.43 -16.77
CA GLY A 54 -3.45 -6.74 -16.15
C GLY A 54 -4.62 -7.63 -16.54
N ILE A 55 -4.32 -8.79 -17.12
CA ILE A 55 -5.28 -9.84 -17.46
C ILE A 55 -5.02 -11.03 -16.54
N ARG A 56 -6.00 -11.36 -15.70
CA ARG A 56 -5.93 -12.56 -14.85
C ARG A 56 -6.06 -13.80 -15.74
N TYR A 57 -5.02 -14.61 -15.77
CA TYR A 57 -4.94 -15.81 -16.59
C TYR A 57 -5.43 -17.05 -15.83
N GLY A 58 -5.23 -17.06 -14.51
CA GLY A 58 -5.69 -18.15 -13.65
C GLY A 58 -5.48 -17.84 -12.19
N GLN A 59 -6.05 -18.69 -11.35
CA GLN A 59 -5.86 -18.69 -9.91
C GLN A 59 -5.29 -20.04 -9.49
N LEU A 60 -4.24 -20.01 -8.67
CA LEU A 60 -3.56 -21.18 -8.12
C LEU A 60 -3.91 -21.33 -6.65
N LYS A 61 -4.49 -22.47 -6.27
CA LYS A 61 -4.58 -22.86 -4.86
C LYS A 61 -3.21 -23.29 -4.33
N LYS A 62 -3.12 -23.51 -3.02
CA LYS A 62 -1.91 -24.02 -2.37
C LYS A 62 -1.38 -25.27 -3.09
N SER A 63 -0.07 -25.28 -3.35
CA SER A 63 0.64 -26.40 -3.99
C SER A 63 0.15 -26.78 -5.39
N GLN A 64 -0.62 -25.90 -6.05
CA GLN A 64 -0.99 -26.07 -7.46
C GLN A 64 0.01 -25.39 -8.39
N TYR A 65 -0.02 -25.82 -9.65
CA TYR A 65 0.73 -25.19 -10.72
C TYR A 65 -0.15 -24.87 -11.93
N LEU A 66 0.30 -23.90 -12.71
CA LEU A 66 -0.32 -23.48 -13.97
C LEU A 66 0.75 -23.46 -15.05
N ASP A 67 0.50 -24.26 -16.08
CA ASP A 67 1.34 -24.36 -17.26
C ASP A 67 0.89 -23.32 -18.28
N ILE A 68 1.78 -22.39 -18.61
CA ILE A 68 1.53 -21.29 -19.54
C ILE A 68 2.44 -21.41 -20.76
N ASN A 69 1.86 -21.20 -21.93
CA ASN A 69 2.57 -21.03 -23.18
C ASN A 69 2.49 -19.52 -23.49
N THR A 70 3.61 -18.82 -23.37
CA THR A 70 3.71 -17.34 -23.48
C THR A 70 4.78 -16.98 -24.49
N TYR A 71 5.04 -15.69 -24.66
CA TYR A 71 6.17 -15.21 -25.44
C TYR A 71 7.26 -14.61 -24.56
N GLU A 72 8.48 -14.61 -25.11
CA GLU A 72 9.63 -13.95 -24.51
C GLU A 72 9.34 -12.47 -24.26
N GLY A 73 9.76 -11.98 -23.09
CA GLY A 73 9.56 -10.59 -22.69
C GLY A 73 8.13 -10.21 -22.30
N HIS A 74 7.16 -11.12 -22.34
CA HIS A 74 5.82 -10.86 -21.80
C HIS A 74 5.86 -10.76 -20.28
N PRO A 75 5.49 -9.62 -19.66
CA PRO A 75 5.49 -9.46 -18.21
C PRO A 75 4.38 -10.25 -17.50
N TRP A 76 4.78 -10.95 -16.44
CA TRP A 76 3.90 -11.68 -15.53
C TRP A 76 4.09 -11.19 -14.08
N ILE A 77 2.99 -11.02 -13.36
CA ILE A 77 2.99 -10.69 -11.93
C ILE A 77 2.13 -11.68 -11.15
N PHE A 78 2.40 -11.77 -9.85
CA PHE A 78 1.70 -12.66 -8.94
C PHE A 78 1.14 -11.86 -7.78
N ARG A 79 -0.13 -12.07 -7.47
CA ARG A 79 -0.84 -11.38 -6.39
C ARG A 79 -1.53 -12.38 -5.50
N GLU A 80 -1.58 -12.13 -4.20
CA GLU A 80 -2.46 -12.85 -3.31
C GLU A 80 -3.92 -12.58 -3.71
N SER A 81 -4.69 -13.64 -3.98
CA SER A 81 -6.07 -13.53 -4.40
C SER A 81 -6.94 -12.93 -3.30
N GLY A 82 -7.85 -12.02 -3.67
CA GLY A 82 -8.79 -11.37 -2.74
C GLY A 82 -8.18 -10.25 -1.88
N VAL A 83 -6.88 -10.27 -1.62
CA VAL A 83 -6.16 -9.24 -0.86
C VAL A 83 -5.42 -8.27 -1.80
N GLY A 84 -4.72 -8.81 -2.79
CA GLY A 84 -3.97 -8.02 -3.77
C GLY A 84 -2.54 -7.68 -3.37
N ASP A 85 -1.96 -8.31 -2.35
CA ASP A 85 -0.56 -8.11 -2.00
C ASP A 85 0.37 -8.74 -3.04
N LEU A 86 1.51 -8.09 -3.28
CA LEU A 86 2.51 -8.55 -4.25
C LEU A 86 3.24 -9.79 -3.74
N LEU A 87 3.35 -10.79 -4.61
CA LEU A 87 4.15 -11.99 -4.41
C LEU A 87 5.35 -11.96 -5.34
N ILE A 88 6.33 -12.83 -5.07
CA ILE A 88 7.56 -12.90 -5.86
C ILE A 88 7.75 -14.29 -6.46
N GLY A 89 8.37 -14.34 -7.64
CA GLY A 89 8.87 -15.56 -8.25
C GLY A 89 10.29 -15.89 -7.77
N GLN A 90 10.59 -17.18 -7.68
CA GLN A 90 11.93 -17.72 -7.48
C GLN A 90 12.35 -18.55 -8.70
N PRO A 91 13.67 -18.59 -9.00
CA PRO A 91 14.78 -18.02 -8.22
C PRO A 91 14.92 -16.49 -8.37
N GLY A 92 15.45 -15.80 -7.34
CA GLY A 92 15.95 -14.41 -7.50
C GLY A 92 15.01 -13.27 -7.08
N ARG A 93 13.96 -13.53 -6.30
CA ARG A 93 13.00 -12.50 -5.81
C ARG A 93 12.40 -11.63 -6.92
N ILE A 94 11.85 -12.29 -7.91
CA ILE A 94 11.32 -11.67 -9.13
C ILE A 94 9.95 -11.05 -8.83
N THR A 95 9.83 -9.73 -8.85
CA THR A 95 8.55 -9.01 -8.69
C THR A 95 7.73 -8.97 -9.99
N VAL A 96 8.43 -8.95 -11.13
CA VAL A 96 7.84 -9.07 -12.48
C VAL A 96 8.66 -10.08 -13.24
N TYR A 97 8.03 -11.17 -13.63
CA TYR A 97 8.68 -12.24 -14.38
C TYR A 97 8.59 -11.97 -15.88
N PHE A 98 9.74 -11.94 -16.52
CA PHE A 98 9.89 -11.84 -17.96
C PHE A 98 10.45 -13.18 -18.47
N PRO A 99 9.63 -14.02 -19.13
CA PRO A 99 10.08 -15.25 -19.75
C PRO A 99 11.23 -14.93 -20.71
N LYS A 100 12.28 -15.74 -20.64
CA LYS A 100 13.44 -15.68 -21.54
C LYS A 100 13.69 -17.04 -22.13
N ARG A 101 14.09 -17.09 -23.39
CA ARG A 101 14.48 -18.34 -24.02
C ARG A 101 15.96 -18.59 -23.74
N GLU A 102 16.26 -19.57 -22.90
CA GLU A 102 17.66 -19.86 -22.52
C GLU A 102 18.41 -20.66 -23.59
N ASN A 103 17.75 -21.59 -24.28
CA ASN A 103 18.37 -22.42 -25.31
C ASN A 103 17.45 -22.54 -26.54
N ILE A 104 17.98 -22.25 -27.72
CA ILE A 104 17.20 -22.29 -28.96
C ILE A 104 16.87 -23.74 -29.35
N ASN A 105 17.74 -24.70 -28.98
CA ASN A 105 17.67 -26.08 -29.44
C ASN A 105 16.87 -27.02 -28.51
N VAL A 106 16.42 -26.53 -27.35
CA VAL A 106 15.68 -27.35 -26.38
C VAL A 106 14.41 -26.62 -25.96
N ILE A 107 13.27 -27.29 -26.14
CA ILE A 107 11.99 -26.83 -25.61
C ILE A 107 11.89 -27.29 -24.15
N ASN A 108 12.34 -26.44 -23.22
CA ASN A 108 12.19 -26.68 -21.79
C ASN A 108 11.14 -25.76 -21.19
N ARG A 109 10.38 -26.29 -20.23
CA ARG A 109 9.44 -25.50 -19.43
C ARG A 109 10.15 -24.96 -18.20
N VAL A 110 10.28 -23.64 -18.12
CA VAL A 110 10.92 -22.98 -16.98
C VAL A 110 9.96 -22.99 -15.78
N CYS A 111 10.41 -23.47 -14.63
CA CYS A 111 9.61 -23.45 -13.41
C CYS A 111 9.91 -22.18 -12.61
N VAL A 112 8.86 -21.46 -12.23
CA VAL A 112 8.91 -20.29 -11.35
C VAL A 112 8.09 -20.59 -10.11
N LEU A 113 8.76 -20.54 -8.96
CA LEU A 113 8.12 -20.85 -7.67
C LEU A 113 7.64 -19.54 -7.04
N ILE A 114 6.35 -19.44 -6.76
CA ILE A 114 5.74 -18.23 -6.20
C ILE A 114 5.76 -18.32 -4.68
N THR A 115 6.33 -17.30 -4.04
CA THR A 115 6.42 -17.19 -2.58
C THR A 115 6.03 -15.79 -2.11
N PHE A 116 5.77 -15.65 -0.81
CA PHE A 116 5.80 -14.33 -0.18
C PHE A 116 7.22 -13.74 -0.28
N PRO A 117 7.34 -12.40 -0.43
CA PRO A 117 8.62 -11.74 -0.26
C PRO A 117 9.14 -11.90 1.16
N LEU A 118 10.46 -11.93 1.33
CA LEU A 118 11.04 -11.75 2.66
C LEU A 118 10.84 -10.28 3.06
N MET A 119 9.86 -10.07 3.93
CA MET A 119 9.44 -8.76 4.42
C MET A 119 10.15 -8.42 5.73
N SER A 120 10.34 -7.13 6.00
CA SER A 120 10.77 -6.69 7.33
C SER A 120 9.66 -6.93 8.35
N LEU A 121 9.99 -6.98 9.65
CA LEU A 121 8.99 -7.06 10.70
C LEU A 121 8.00 -5.88 10.63
N ARG A 122 8.50 -4.70 10.27
CA ARG A 122 7.67 -3.51 10.05
C ARG A 122 6.63 -3.74 8.96
N ASP A 123 7.04 -4.31 7.82
CA ASP A 123 6.11 -4.56 6.71
C ASP A 123 5.08 -5.65 7.07
N TRP A 124 5.49 -6.67 7.84
CA TRP A 124 4.56 -7.66 8.41
C TRP A 124 3.54 -7.02 9.36
N ALA A 125 3.98 -6.11 10.23
CA ALA A 125 3.10 -5.38 11.13
C ALA A 125 2.11 -4.50 10.36
N VAL A 126 2.58 -3.78 9.34
CA VAL A 126 1.72 -2.98 8.45
C VAL A 126 0.68 -3.87 7.76
N ARG A 127 1.09 -5.02 7.22
CA ARG A 127 0.19 -6.00 6.60
C ARG A 127 -0.85 -6.52 7.60
N ALA A 128 -0.44 -6.84 8.82
CA ALA A 128 -1.34 -7.32 9.87
C ALA A 128 -2.39 -6.26 10.26
N VAL A 129 -1.96 -5.01 10.45
CA VAL A 129 -2.87 -3.89 10.72
C VAL A 129 -3.81 -3.64 9.54
N ALA A 130 -3.32 -3.69 8.31
CA ALA A 130 -4.15 -3.55 7.11
C ALA A 130 -5.24 -4.63 7.04
N ASN A 131 -4.90 -5.89 7.31
CA ASN A 131 -5.86 -7.00 7.35
C ASN A 131 -6.97 -6.77 8.40
N LEU A 132 -6.64 -6.17 9.55
CA LEU A 132 -7.62 -5.83 10.58
C LEU A 132 -8.54 -4.67 10.14
N VAL A 133 -7.96 -3.63 9.54
CA VAL A 133 -8.67 -2.42 9.12
C VAL A 133 -9.53 -2.65 7.89
N GLU A 134 -9.19 -3.60 7.02
CA GLU A 134 -10.01 -3.98 5.87
C GLU A 134 -11.42 -4.43 6.29
N ILE A 135 -11.53 -5.01 7.49
CA ILE A 135 -12.79 -5.40 8.12
C ILE A 135 -13.51 -4.20 8.77
N ALA A 136 -12.77 -3.18 9.24
CA ALA A 136 -13.28 -2.01 9.92
C ALA A 136 -12.57 -0.71 9.45
N PRO A 137 -13.00 -0.11 8.32
CA PRO A 137 -12.29 1.01 7.66
C PRO A 137 -12.08 2.25 8.53
N ASP A 138 -13.04 2.56 9.42
CA ASP A 138 -12.96 3.72 10.31
C ASP A 138 -12.01 3.48 11.50
N ALA A 139 -11.66 2.22 11.80
CA ALA A 139 -10.73 1.88 12.87
C ALA A 139 -9.31 2.41 12.61
N LEU A 140 -8.94 2.61 11.35
CA LEU A 140 -7.61 3.11 10.98
C LEU A 140 -7.29 4.47 11.62
N LEU A 141 -8.30 5.34 11.72
CA LEU A 141 -8.15 6.69 12.24
C LEU A 141 -8.19 6.73 13.77
N THR A 142 -8.66 5.66 14.41
CA THR A 142 -8.74 5.54 15.88
C THR A 142 -7.55 4.80 16.48
N LEU A 143 -6.69 4.20 15.66
CA LEU A 143 -5.50 3.50 16.15
C LEU A 143 -4.52 4.52 16.77
N PRO A 144 -3.92 4.21 17.94
CA PRO A 144 -2.93 5.07 18.60
C PRO A 144 -1.56 4.94 17.90
N LEU A 145 -1.53 5.18 16.59
CA LEU A 145 -0.35 5.11 15.74
C LEU A 145 0.04 6.51 15.27
N PRO A 146 1.34 6.81 15.11
CA PRO A 146 1.78 8.04 14.48
C PRO A 146 1.17 8.21 13.08
N ALA A 147 0.84 9.44 12.70
CA ALA A 147 0.24 9.75 11.40
C ALA A 147 1.06 9.23 10.21
N SER A 148 2.39 9.20 10.35
CA SER A 148 3.29 8.61 9.35
C SER A 148 3.07 7.11 9.14
N GLN A 149 2.78 6.34 10.20
CA GLN A 149 2.49 4.90 10.09
C GLN A 149 1.06 4.67 9.58
N ILE A 150 0.10 5.49 10.00
CA ILE A 150 -1.27 5.47 9.45
C ILE A 150 -1.20 5.65 7.94
N ARG A 151 -0.40 6.61 7.45
CA ARG A 151 -0.24 6.85 6.01
C ARG A 151 0.33 5.64 5.27
N VAL A 152 1.28 4.91 5.87
CA VAL A 152 1.84 3.69 5.28
C VAL A 152 0.76 2.61 5.13
N VAL A 153 -0.07 2.41 6.15
CA VAL A 153 -1.20 1.45 6.09
C VAL A 153 -2.25 1.90 5.08
N GLN A 154 -2.61 3.19 5.06
CA GLN A 154 -3.53 3.75 4.06
C GLN A 154 -3.07 3.50 2.64
N ASN A 155 -1.79 3.74 2.35
CA ASN A 155 -1.22 3.51 1.02
C ASN A 155 -1.35 2.03 0.61
N LEU A 156 -1.06 1.10 1.53
CA LEU A 156 -1.23 -0.33 1.27
C LEU A 156 -2.70 -0.68 0.96
N LEU A 157 -3.64 -0.20 1.77
CA LEU A 157 -5.08 -0.42 1.56
C LEU A 157 -5.56 0.13 0.23
N VAL A 158 -5.08 1.31 -0.16
CA VAL A 158 -5.37 1.89 -1.48
C VAL A 158 -4.94 0.95 -2.60
N HIS A 159 -3.72 0.40 -2.53
CA HIS A 159 -3.22 -0.54 -3.54
C HIS A 159 -4.04 -1.83 -3.59
N ARG A 160 -4.39 -2.40 -2.43
CA ARG A 160 -5.26 -3.58 -2.32
C ARG A 160 -6.64 -3.34 -2.91
N LEU A 161 -7.30 -2.26 -2.51
CA LEU A 161 -8.65 -1.93 -2.96
C LEU A 161 -8.69 -1.63 -4.47
N GLN A 162 -7.66 -0.98 -5.01
CA GLN A 162 -7.52 -0.80 -6.46
C GLN A 162 -7.49 -2.15 -7.18
N TYR A 163 -6.67 -3.07 -6.69
CA TYR A 163 -6.58 -4.43 -7.21
C TYR A 163 -7.92 -5.17 -7.14
N VAL A 164 -8.53 -5.26 -5.95
CA VAL A 164 -9.78 -5.99 -5.74
C VAL A 164 -10.89 -5.39 -6.61
N SER A 165 -10.96 -4.06 -6.72
CA SER A 165 -11.97 -3.39 -7.54
C SER A 165 -11.88 -3.67 -9.04
N MET A 166 -10.72 -4.10 -9.54
CA MET A 166 -10.50 -4.43 -10.96
C MET A 166 -11.09 -5.80 -11.32
N PHE A 167 -11.12 -6.72 -10.35
CA PHE A 167 -11.57 -8.10 -10.55
C PHE A 167 -12.88 -8.41 -9.81
N GLU A 168 -13.51 -7.40 -9.23
CA GLU A 168 -14.80 -7.53 -8.55
C GLU A 168 -15.94 -7.71 -9.57
N PRO A 169 -16.61 -8.88 -9.60
CA PRO A 169 -17.67 -9.13 -10.57
C PRO A 169 -18.91 -8.27 -10.31
N ASN A 170 -19.16 -7.84 -9.06
CA ASN A 170 -20.31 -6.99 -8.75
C ASN A 170 -19.98 -5.50 -8.97
N PRO A 171 -20.59 -4.84 -9.97
CA PRO A 171 -20.25 -3.46 -10.31
C PRO A 171 -20.57 -2.47 -9.18
N LEU A 172 -21.55 -2.76 -8.32
CA LEU A 172 -21.90 -1.93 -7.17
C LEU A 172 -20.83 -2.02 -6.08
N VAL A 173 -20.35 -3.23 -5.80
CA VAL A 173 -19.25 -3.46 -4.85
C VAL A 173 -17.99 -2.78 -5.37
N GLY A 174 -17.65 -2.99 -6.65
CA GLY A 174 -16.51 -2.32 -7.28
C GLY A 174 -16.60 -0.79 -7.21
N ARG A 175 -17.80 -0.20 -7.39
CA ARG A 175 -18.00 1.25 -7.25
C ARG A 175 -17.76 1.73 -5.83
N ARG A 176 -18.22 0.98 -4.82
CA ARG A 176 -17.98 1.28 -3.39
C ARG A 176 -16.50 1.19 -3.06
N LEU A 177 -15.80 0.13 -3.47
CA LEU A 177 -14.35 -0.02 -3.26
C LEU A 177 -13.58 1.17 -3.86
N ARG A 178 -13.92 1.57 -5.09
CA ARG A 178 -13.31 2.76 -5.72
C ARG A 178 -13.62 4.07 -4.99
N ALA A 179 -14.81 4.20 -4.40
CA ALA A 179 -15.14 5.36 -3.57
C ALA A 179 -14.31 5.38 -2.27
N THR A 180 -14.12 4.22 -1.63
CA THR A 180 -13.24 4.07 -0.45
C THR A 180 -11.79 4.44 -0.78
N VAL A 181 -11.27 3.98 -1.91
CA VAL A 181 -9.93 4.39 -2.40
C VAL A 181 -9.82 5.90 -2.50
N ARG A 182 -10.83 6.57 -3.11
CA ARG A 182 -10.84 8.03 -3.21
C ARG A 182 -10.82 8.69 -1.84
N ARG A 183 -11.60 8.19 -0.87
CA ARG A 183 -11.61 8.70 0.51
C ARG A 183 -10.23 8.61 1.16
N TYR A 184 -9.49 7.51 0.97
CA TYR A 184 -8.13 7.37 1.51
C TYR A 184 -7.08 8.21 0.78
N MET A 185 -7.30 8.51 -0.51
CA MET A 185 -6.43 9.38 -1.31
C MET A 185 -6.67 10.87 -1.06
N SER A 186 -7.89 11.26 -0.68
CA SER A 186 -8.22 12.64 -0.33
C SER A 186 -7.47 13.09 0.94
N PRO A 187 -6.97 14.33 0.99
CA PRO A 187 -6.51 14.93 2.23
C PRO A 187 -7.64 14.88 3.26
N PRO A 188 -7.37 14.65 4.56
CA PRO A 188 -8.39 14.83 5.58
C PRO A 188 -8.92 16.27 5.44
N ALA A 189 -10.23 16.42 5.25
CA ALA A 189 -10.87 17.71 5.40
C ALA A 189 -10.49 18.23 6.78
N ALA A 190 -10.02 19.48 6.85
CA ALA A 190 -9.71 20.13 8.12
C ALA A 190 -10.85 19.84 9.09
N LEU A 191 -10.53 19.21 10.22
CA LEU A 191 -11.51 18.94 11.27
C LEU A 191 -12.24 20.26 11.54
N PRO A 192 -13.58 20.29 11.56
CA PRO A 192 -14.29 21.51 11.94
C PRO A 192 -13.79 21.91 13.32
N ALA A 193 -13.31 23.15 13.43
CA ALA A 193 -12.85 23.71 14.69
C ALA A 193 -13.94 23.49 15.74
N VAL A 194 -13.58 22.87 16.85
CA VAL A 194 -14.47 22.67 17.98
C VAL A 194 -14.98 24.05 18.41
N PRO A 195 -16.30 24.32 18.43
CA PRO A 195 -16.80 25.57 18.97
C PRO A 195 -16.43 25.61 20.45
N HIS A 196 -15.62 26.58 20.85
CA HIS A 196 -15.41 26.89 22.25
C HIS A 196 -16.75 27.33 22.85
N ILE A 197 -17.43 26.40 23.52
CA ILE A 197 -18.61 26.66 24.34
C ILE A 197 -18.07 27.01 25.72
N PHE A 198 -17.94 28.30 26.03
CA PHE A 198 -17.93 28.98 27.34
C PHE A 198 -17.58 30.43 27.00
N GLY A 199 -18.51 31.38 26.94
CA GLY A 199 -19.37 31.82 28.03
C GLY A 199 -18.90 33.23 28.39
N ASP A 200 -19.63 34.24 27.92
CA ASP A 200 -19.41 35.67 28.20
C ASP A 200 -19.32 35.95 29.72
N ASN A 201 -18.41 36.85 30.11
CA ASN A 201 -18.79 37.94 31.01
C ASN A 201 -17.75 39.07 31.06
N ALA A 202 -18.19 40.23 30.55
CA ALA A 202 -18.12 41.57 31.13
C ALA A 202 -16.77 42.18 31.59
N HIS A 203 -16.44 43.30 30.93
CA HIS A 203 -16.14 44.61 31.52
C HIS A 203 -15.37 44.64 32.85
N TYR A 204 -14.12 45.14 32.82
CA TYR A 204 -13.72 46.36 33.54
C TYR A 204 -12.47 46.95 32.86
N ALA A 205 -12.50 48.26 32.63
CA ALA A 205 -11.43 49.05 32.06
C ALA A 205 -10.69 49.82 33.18
N HIS A 206 -9.40 50.05 32.97
CA HIS A 206 -8.53 51.14 33.44
C HIS A 206 -8.44 51.51 34.93
N GLU A 207 -7.20 51.47 35.47
CA GLU A 207 -6.44 52.55 36.17
C GLU A 207 -5.22 51.88 36.85
N GLN A 208 -3.97 52.02 36.38
CA GLN A 208 -2.99 53.12 36.49
C GLN A 208 -2.36 53.30 37.91
N GLU A 209 -1.01 53.31 37.91
CA GLU A 209 -0.05 53.90 38.88
C GLU A 209 0.70 53.02 39.92
N HIS A 210 2.00 53.37 40.00
CA HIS A 210 3.17 52.91 40.80
C HIS A 210 3.27 53.83 42.06
N PRO A 211 4.35 53.90 42.88
CA PRO A 211 5.34 52.97 43.46
C PRO A 211 5.38 53.04 45.03
N ASP A 212 6.37 52.35 45.63
CA ASP A 212 7.01 52.58 46.96
C ASP A 212 6.19 52.46 48.27
N ASP A 213 6.54 51.48 49.12
CA ASP A 213 7.32 51.74 50.34
C ASP A 213 7.47 50.48 51.23
N ALA A 214 8.57 50.49 51.99
CA ALA A 214 9.11 49.46 52.86
C ALA A 214 8.24 49.13 54.09
N GLU A 215 8.44 47.96 54.71
CA GLU A 215 9.08 47.83 56.03
C GLU A 215 8.99 46.40 56.61
N GLU A 216 9.97 46.11 57.45
CA GLU A 216 10.19 44.92 58.28
C GLU A 216 9.04 44.61 59.25
N ASN A 217 8.90 43.32 59.61
CA ASN A 217 8.85 42.82 60.99
C ASN A 217 8.68 41.28 60.97
N GLN A 218 9.72 40.52 61.35
CA GLN A 218 9.99 39.99 62.70
C GLN A 218 9.17 38.74 63.09
N GLU A 219 9.92 37.67 63.30
CA GLU A 219 9.89 36.72 64.43
C GLU A 219 8.56 36.36 65.11
N ASN A 220 8.23 35.06 65.08
CA ASN A 220 8.13 34.15 66.25
C ASN A 220 7.30 32.91 65.85
N GLN A 221 7.90 31.70 65.85
CA GLN A 221 7.96 30.70 66.93
C GLN A 221 6.87 29.62 66.82
N GLU A 222 7.27 28.42 67.26
CA GLU A 222 6.49 27.18 67.48
C GLU A 222 6.19 26.39 66.17
N ASN A 223 6.63 25.14 65.99
CA ASN A 223 6.94 24.05 66.93
C ASN A 223 7.82 23.00 66.23
#